data_AF-A0A391NYQ6-F1
#
_entry.id   AF-A0A391NYQ6-F1
#
_cell.length_a   1.000
_cell.length_b   1.000
_cell.length_c   1.000
_cell.angle_alpha   90.00
_cell.angle_beta   90.00
_cell.angle_gamma   90.00
#
_symmetry.space_group_name_H-M   'P 1'
#
loop_
_entity.id
_entity.type
_entity.pdbx_description
1 polymer ?
#
loop_
_entity_poly.entity_id
_entity_poly.type
_entity_poly.pdbx_seq_one_letter_code
_entity_poly.pdbx_strand_id
1 'polypeptide(L)'
;MAMYRKLGRTSSQRKALIRNQVTALLANGKIVTTEAKAKEIRKEAEKLIALAVREKDNFEEVTVKAKVARKDKDGKRVKEVVDGKKVTVYDEVEKTIKKDAPSRLHARRQMLKVLYPVKEVEAGKKRSAKEVDLVDKLFNEYAPKYADRNGGYTRIVKIGLRKGDAAMEVLLELV
;
A
#
# COMPACT_ATOMS: atom_id res chain seq x y z
N MET A 1 23.52 -12.05 -20.81
CA MET A 1 23.28 -10.60 -20.60
C MET A 1 22.30 -10.38 -19.45
N ALA A 2 22.41 -9.28 -18.69
CA ALA A 2 21.50 -9.02 -17.57
C ALA A 2 20.06 -8.75 -18.06
N MET A 3 19.06 -9.46 -17.51
CA MET A 3 17.64 -9.34 -17.85
C MET A 3 16.94 -8.07 -17.28
N TYR A 4 17.73 -7.05 -16.92
CA TYR A 4 17.28 -5.81 -16.27
C TYR A 4 18.17 -4.63 -16.67
N ARG A 5 17.62 -3.40 -16.65
CA ARG A 5 18.40 -2.19 -16.95
C ARG A 5 19.28 -1.79 -15.76
N LYS A 6 20.55 -1.46 -16.02
CA LYS A 6 21.49 -1.02 -14.95
C LYS A 6 21.21 0.38 -14.42
N LEU A 7 20.53 1.24 -15.20
CA LEU A 7 20.15 2.62 -14.85
C LEU A 7 21.32 3.52 -14.38
N GLY A 8 22.55 3.19 -14.79
CA GLY A 8 23.77 3.88 -14.34
C GLY A 8 23.98 3.85 -12.83
N ARG A 9 23.47 2.83 -12.12
CA ARG A 9 23.50 2.75 -10.64
C ARG A 9 24.03 1.41 -10.16
N THR A 10 24.63 1.41 -8.97
CA THR A 10 24.98 0.18 -8.26
C THR A 10 23.71 -0.61 -7.89
N SER A 11 23.87 -1.89 -7.54
CA SER A 11 22.73 -2.79 -7.28
C SER A 11 21.84 -2.28 -6.13
N SER A 12 22.44 -1.82 -5.03
CA SER A 12 21.72 -1.29 -3.86
C SER A 12 20.94 -0.02 -4.20
N GLN A 13 21.59 0.95 -4.85
CA GLN A 13 20.97 2.21 -5.26
C GLN A 13 19.84 2.00 -6.27
N ARG A 14 20.05 1.10 -7.25
CA ARG A 14 19.01 0.74 -8.22
C ARG A 14 17.80 0.12 -7.53
N LYS A 15 18.02 -0.81 -6.61
CA LYS A 15 16.94 -1.46 -5.85
C LYS A 15 16.16 -0.44 -5.02
N ALA A 16 16.85 0.46 -4.32
CA ALA A 16 16.20 1.52 -3.55
C ALA A 16 15.36 2.46 -4.43
N LEU A 17 15.90 2.86 -5.60
CA LEU A 17 15.18 3.68 -6.58
C LEU A 17 13.89 3.00 -7.06
N ILE A 18 13.98 1.74 -7.49
CA ILE A 18 12.82 0.99 -7.99
C ILE A 18 11.76 0.86 -6.89
N ARG A 19 12.16 0.48 -5.67
CA ARG A 19 11.26 0.37 -4.52
C ARG A 19 10.54 1.69 -4.24
N ASN A 20 11.27 2.80 -4.24
CA ASN A 20 10.70 4.12 -4.01
C ASN A 20 9.68 4.49 -5.10
N GLN A 21 10.01 4.29 -6.37
CA GLN A 21 9.12 4.63 -7.47
C GLN A 21 7.90 3.70 -7.59
N VAL A 22 8.04 2.41 -7.30
CA VAL A 22 6.90 1.47 -7.19
C VAL A 22 5.96 1.88 -6.06
N THR A 23 6.53 2.25 -4.90
CA THR A 23 5.75 2.75 -3.76
C THR A 23 4.98 4.01 -4.15
N ALA A 24 5.63 4.97 -4.82
CA ALA A 24 4.99 6.20 -5.28
C ALA A 24 3.89 5.94 -6.32
N LEU A 25 4.08 5.00 -7.25
CA LEU A 25 3.06 4.60 -8.22
C LEU A 25 1.83 4.01 -7.54
N LEU A 26 2.01 3.08 -6.61
CA LEU A 26 0.89 2.43 -5.92
C LEU A 26 0.18 3.36 -4.93
N ALA A 27 0.90 4.32 -4.35
CA ALA A 27 0.31 5.33 -3.49
C ALA A 27 -0.58 6.29 -4.30
N ASN A 28 -0.03 6.88 -5.36
CA ASN A 28 -0.65 8.00 -6.09
C ASN A 28 -1.45 7.59 -7.34
N GLY A 29 -1.34 6.33 -7.78
CA GLY A 29 -1.94 5.81 -9.01
C GLY A 29 -1.19 6.17 -10.30
N LYS A 30 -0.38 7.23 -10.30
CA LYS A 30 0.44 7.65 -11.45
C LYS A 30 1.72 8.37 -11.03
N ILE A 31 2.77 8.28 -11.84
CA ILE A 31 4.02 9.02 -11.68
C ILE A 31 4.60 9.43 -13.04
N VAL A 32 5.31 10.56 -13.06
CA VAL A 32 6.11 10.97 -14.23
C VAL A 32 7.56 10.58 -14.00
N THR A 33 8.17 9.89 -14.96
CA THR A 33 9.57 9.48 -14.87
C THR A 33 10.18 9.25 -16.25
N THR A 34 11.45 8.85 -16.32
CA THR A 34 12.08 8.54 -17.62
C THR A 34 11.65 7.18 -18.13
N GLU A 35 11.59 7.00 -19.45
CA GLU A 35 11.14 5.74 -20.07
C GLU A 35 11.90 4.52 -19.55
N ALA A 36 13.23 4.64 -19.42
CA ALA A 36 14.08 3.57 -18.92
C ALA A 36 13.73 3.13 -17.49
N LYS A 37 13.37 4.09 -16.61
CA LYS A 37 12.94 3.79 -15.23
C LYS A 37 11.54 3.19 -15.24
N ALA A 38 10.61 3.76 -16.02
CA ALA A 38 9.22 3.30 -16.09
C ALA A 38 9.12 1.82 -16.47
N LYS A 39 9.93 1.35 -17.42
CA LYS A 39 9.97 -0.06 -17.82
C LYS A 39 10.42 -1.00 -16.70
N GLU A 40 11.33 -0.57 -15.82
CA GLU A 40 11.73 -1.36 -14.65
C GLU A 40 10.67 -1.33 -13.54
N ILE A 41 10.07 -0.17 -13.29
CA ILE A 41 8.98 -0.01 -12.31
C ILE A 41 7.78 -0.87 -12.70
N ARG A 42 7.39 -0.84 -13.98
CA ARG A 42 6.30 -1.64 -14.54
C ARG A 42 6.46 -3.12 -14.22
N LYS A 43 7.65 -3.68 -14.43
CA LYS A 43 7.95 -5.11 -14.18
C LYS A 43 7.70 -5.50 -12.72
N GLU A 44 8.01 -4.60 -11.79
CA GLU A 44 7.84 -4.88 -10.35
C GLU A 44 6.39 -4.61 -9.89
N ALA A 45 5.81 -3.49 -10.32
CA ALA A 45 4.42 -3.14 -10.00
C ALA A 45 3.43 -4.18 -10.51
N GLU A 46 3.58 -4.67 -11.74
CA GLU A 46 2.70 -5.70 -12.30
C GLU A 46 2.76 -7.02 -11.51
N LYS A 47 3.95 -7.40 -11.01
CA LYS A 47 4.10 -8.59 -10.16
C LYS A 47 3.39 -8.43 -8.82
N LEU A 48 3.52 -7.27 -8.18
CA LEU A 48 2.85 -7.00 -6.90
C LEU A 48 1.34 -7.00 -7.06
N ILE A 49 0.81 -6.38 -8.12
CA ILE A 49 -0.63 -6.39 -8.41
C ILE A 49 -1.10 -7.81 -8.72
N ALA A 50 -0.38 -8.57 -9.54
CA ALA A 50 -0.73 -9.97 -9.83
C ALA A 50 -0.78 -10.85 -8.57
N LEU A 51 0.20 -10.67 -7.66
CA LEU A 51 0.19 -11.36 -6.37
C LEU A 51 -1.02 -10.98 -5.52
N ALA A 52 -1.38 -9.69 -5.51
CA ALA A 52 -2.55 -9.22 -4.78
C ALA A 52 -3.86 -9.79 -5.35
N VAL A 53 -4.01 -9.77 -6.68
CA VAL A 53 -5.18 -10.33 -7.38
C VAL A 53 -5.33 -11.83 -7.10
N ARG A 54 -4.22 -12.59 -7.15
CA ARG A 54 -4.24 -14.03 -6.91
C ARG A 54 -4.63 -14.41 -5.48
N GLU A 55 -4.23 -13.62 -4.49
CA GLU A 55 -4.43 -13.96 -3.07
C GLU A 55 -5.54 -13.12 -2.41
N LYS A 56 -6.36 -12.40 -3.19
CA LYS A 56 -7.35 -11.42 -2.69
C LYS A 56 -8.41 -12.04 -1.76
N ASP A 57 -8.79 -13.30 -1.99
CA ASP A 57 -9.84 -14.00 -1.25
C ASP A 57 -9.28 -15.00 -0.22
N ASN A 58 -7.95 -15.12 -0.12
CA ASN A 58 -7.29 -16.11 0.73
C ASN A 58 -7.13 -15.60 2.18
N PHE A 59 -8.25 -15.38 2.87
CA PHE A 59 -8.30 -14.97 4.27
C PHE A 59 -9.42 -15.70 5.02
N GLU A 60 -9.25 -15.83 6.32
CA GLU A 60 -10.24 -16.38 7.24
C GLU A 60 -10.81 -15.26 8.09
N GLU A 61 -12.12 -15.29 8.35
CA GLU A 61 -12.77 -14.36 9.26
C GLU A 61 -12.74 -14.95 10.67
N VAL A 62 -11.96 -14.33 11.56
CA VAL A 62 -11.86 -14.74 12.96
C VAL A 62 -12.56 -13.70 13.83
N THR A 63 -13.52 -14.15 14.62
CA THR A 63 -14.17 -13.31 15.64
C THR A 63 -13.26 -13.21 16.85
N VAL A 64 -12.80 -11.99 17.14
CA VAL A 64 -11.95 -11.70 18.30
C VAL A 64 -12.74 -10.82 19.26
N LYS A 65 -12.82 -11.24 20.52
CA LYS A 65 -13.39 -10.43 21.60
C LYS A 65 -12.44 -9.29 21.94
N ALA A 66 -12.86 -8.06 21.68
CA ALA A 66 -12.08 -6.87 22.00
C ALA A 66 -12.75 -6.11 23.15
N LYS A 67 -11.97 -5.81 24.20
CA LYS A 67 -12.42 -4.93 25.28
C LYS A 67 -12.41 -3.48 24.80
N VAL A 68 -13.58 -2.90 24.59
CA VAL A 68 -13.74 -1.51 24.16
C VAL A 68 -14.32 -0.72 25.31
N ALA A 69 -13.77 0.47 25.59
CA ALA A 69 -14.30 1.32 26.64
C ALA A 69 -15.74 1.76 26.29
N ARG A 70 -16.67 1.53 27.20
CA ARG A 70 -18.06 1.98 27.05
C ARG A 70 -18.08 3.49 26.95
N LYS A 71 -18.83 4.02 25.97
CA LYS A 71 -18.98 5.46 25.75
C LYS A 71 -20.44 5.87 25.96
N ASP A 72 -20.64 7.03 26.59
CA ASP A 72 -21.96 7.67 26.69
C ASP A 72 -22.39 8.29 25.35
N LYS A 73 -23.64 8.78 25.29
CA LYS A 73 -24.23 9.44 24.10
C LYS A 73 -23.38 10.61 23.56
N ASP A 74 -22.57 11.23 24.42
CA ASP A 74 -21.65 12.32 24.07
C ASP A 74 -20.23 11.86 23.71
N GLY A 75 -19.99 10.55 23.57
CA GLY A 75 -18.70 9.97 23.18
C GLY A 75 -17.63 9.96 24.27
N LYS A 76 -17.95 10.42 25.49
CA LYS A 76 -17.07 10.35 26.67
C LYS A 76 -17.05 8.93 27.24
N ARG A 77 -15.91 8.52 27.80
CA ARG A 77 -15.74 7.18 28.41
C ARG A 77 -16.52 7.13 29.72
N VAL A 78 -17.37 6.11 29.88
CA VAL A 78 -18.11 5.88 31.13
C VAL A 78 -17.13 5.52 32.22
N LYS A 79 -17.17 6.27 33.33
CA LYS A 79 -16.36 6.02 34.51
C LYS A 79 -17.27 5.65 35.67
N GLU A 80 -16.99 4.51 36.28
CA GLU A 80 -17.69 4.02 37.47
C GLU A 80 -16.73 4.10 38.67
N VAL A 81 -17.26 4.38 39.87
CA VAL A 81 -16.44 4.46 41.08
C VAL A 81 -16.42 3.09 41.73
N VAL A 82 -15.28 2.42 41.65
CA VAL A 82 -15.01 1.17 42.37
C VAL A 82 -13.88 1.47 43.36
N ASP A 83 -14.09 1.18 44.65
CA ASP A 83 -13.14 1.42 45.74
C ASP A 83 -12.62 2.87 45.83
N GLY A 84 -13.52 3.84 45.67
CA GLY A 84 -13.20 5.28 45.78
C GLY A 84 -12.38 5.85 44.61
N LYS A 85 -12.05 5.04 43.59
CA LYS A 85 -11.34 5.47 42.38
C LYS A 85 -12.25 5.36 41.15
N LYS A 86 -12.19 6.38 40.28
CA LYS A 86 -12.94 6.41 39.01
C LYS A 86 -12.26 5.50 37.97
N VAL A 87 -12.81 4.33 37.71
CA VAL A 87 -12.31 3.36 36.74
C VAL A 87 -13.17 3.40 35.47
N THR A 88 -12.56 3.19 34.30
CA THR A 88 -13.31 3.15 33.04
C THR A 88 -13.93 1.78 32.82
N VAL A 89 -15.21 1.74 32.47
CA VAL A 89 -15.92 0.49 32.15
C VAL A 89 -15.58 0.05 30.72
N TYR A 90 -15.31 -1.23 30.53
CA TYR A 90 -15.04 -1.84 29.23
C TYR A 90 -16.10 -2.89 28.93
N ASP A 91 -16.71 -2.81 27.75
CA ASP A 91 -17.60 -3.85 27.24
C ASP A 91 -16.79 -4.80 26.35
N GLU A 92 -17.13 -6.08 26.37
CA GLU A 92 -16.59 -7.06 25.42
C GLU A 92 -17.40 -6.98 24.13
N VAL A 93 -16.77 -6.49 23.07
CA VAL A 93 -17.39 -6.38 21.74
C VAL A 93 -16.72 -7.39 20.82
N GLU A 94 -17.53 -8.20 20.15
CA GLU A 94 -17.05 -9.10 19.11
C GLU A 94 -16.70 -8.29 17.86
N LYS A 95 -15.46 -8.42 17.39
CA LYS A 95 -14.99 -7.82 16.14
C LYS A 95 -14.57 -8.92 15.18
N THR A 96 -15.11 -8.88 13.98
CA THR A 96 -14.68 -9.76 12.89
C THR A 96 -13.40 -9.19 12.28
N ILE A 97 -12.32 -9.97 12.30
CA ILE A 97 -11.03 -9.59 11.71
C ILE A 97 -10.71 -10.54 10.56
N LYS A 98 -10.29 -9.97 9.42
CA LYS A 98 -9.73 -10.75 8.31
C LYS A 98 -8.30 -11.17 8.66
N LYS A 99 -8.11 -12.46 8.91
CA LYS A 99 -6.80 -13.06 9.15
C LYS A 99 -6.30 -13.68 7.86
N ASP A 100 -5.15 -13.21 7.37
CA ASP A 100 -4.56 -13.75 6.15
C ASP A 100 -4.26 -15.25 6.30
N ALA A 101 -4.66 -16.05 5.31
CA ALA A 101 -4.20 -17.43 5.18
C ALA A 101 -2.67 -17.46 4.90
N PRO A 102 -1.96 -18.58 5.13
CA PRO A 102 -0.50 -18.63 4.97
C PRO A 102 0.01 -18.15 3.60
N SER A 103 -0.70 -18.43 2.51
CA SER A 103 -0.33 -17.98 1.16
C SER A 103 -0.45 -16.46 0.98
N ARG A 104 -1.55 -15.86 1.46
CA ARG A 104 -1.77 -14.41 1.46
C ARG A 104 -0.78 -13.69 2.37
N LEU A 105 -0.48 -14.26 3.54
CA LEU A 105 0.54 -13.73 4.45
C LEU A 105 1.92 -13.75 3.79
N HIS A 106 2.26 -14.82 3.06
CA HIS A 106 3.49 -14.90 2.29
C HIS A 106 3.54 -13.82 1.20
N ALA A 107 2.44 -13.60 0.46
CA ALA A 107 2.35 -12.51 -0.52
C ALA A 107 2.50 -11.13 0.14
N ARG A 108 1.85 -10.88 1.29
CA ARG A 108 2.03 -9.65 2.08
C ARG A 108 3.49 -9.41 2.45
N ARG A 109 4.21 -10.44 2.91
CA ARG A 109 5.64 -10.35 3.23
C ARG A 109 6.50 -10.04 2.00
N GLN A 110 6.16 -10.61 0.84
CA GLN A 110 6.82 -10.28 -0.42
C GLN A 110 6.58 -8.83 -0.83
N MET A 111 5.36 -8.30 -0.64
CA MET A 111 5.05 -6.89 -0.90
C MET A 111 5.81 -5.95 0.06
N LEU A 112 5.82 -6.25 1.36
CA LEU A 112 6.55 -5.46 2.37
C LEU A 112 8.07 -5.42 2.13
N LYS A 113 8.64 -6.45 1.48
CA LYS A 113 10.05 -6.43 1.05
C LYS A 113 10.35 -5.36 0.00
N VAL A 114 9.33 -4.87 -0.71
CA VAL A 114 9.48 -3.89 -1.80
C VAL A 114 8.97 -2.52 -1.38
N LEU A 115 7.80 -2.46 -0.73
CA LEU A 115 7.14 -1.20 -0.40
C LEU A 115 7.83 -0.49 0.77
N TYR A 116 7.75 0.84 0.76
CA TYR A 116 8.11 1.69 1.89
C TYR A 116 6.85 2.23 2.57
N PRO A 117 6.90 2.55 3.88
CA PRO A 117 5.78 3.18 4.55
C PRO A 117 5.50 4.56 3.96
N VAL A 118 4.22 4.87 3.74
CA VAL A 118 3.77 6.15 3.17
C VAL A 118 2.87 6.85 4.17
N LYS A 119 3.06 8.17 4.28
CA LYS A 119 2.19 9.06 5.06
C LYS A 119 1.49 10.01 4.10
N GLU A 120 0.18 9.95 4.06
CA GLU A 120 -0.63 10.94 3.37
C GLU A 120 -0.79 12.16 4.27
N VAL A 121 -0.44 13.33 3.71
CA VAL A 121 -0.51 14.62 4.39
C VAL A 121 -1.38 15.53 3.54
N GLU A 122 -2.52 15.94 4.08
CA GLU A 122 -3.30 17.02 3.47
C GLU A 122 -2.45 18.30 3.44
N ALA A 123 -2.49 19.02 2.31
CA ALA A 123 -1.73 20.25 2.12
C ALA A 123 -1.95 21.23 3.29
N GLY A 124 -0.85 21.64 3.94
CA GLY A 124 -0.88 22.55 5.09
C GLY A 124 -1.11 21.91 6.46
N LYS A 125 -1.50 20.63 6.56
CA LYS A 125 -1.79 19.95 7.84
C LYS A 125 -0.82 18.81 8.15
N LYS A 126 0.47 19.11 8.31
CA LYS A 126 1.51 18.13 8.68
C LYS A 126 1.21 17.34 9.96
N ARG A 127 0.44 17.93 10.90
CA ARG A 127 0.07 17.30 12.18
C ARG A 127 -0.95 16.18 12.03
N SER A 128 -1.73 16.13 10.95
CA SER A 128 -2.76 15.11 10.70
C SER A 128 -2.32 14.07 9.65
N ALA A 129 -1.02 13.75 9.61
CA ALA A 129 -0.50 12.75 8.70
C ALA A 129 -1.12 11.38 8.98
N LYS A 130 -1.76 10.77 7.97
CA LYS A 130 -2.34 9.42 8.07
C LYS A 130 -1.34 8.43 7.48
N GLU A 131 -1.05 7.38 8.24
CA GLU A 131 -0.26 6.26 7.71
C GLU A 131 -1.14 5.42 6.79
N VAL A 132 -0.61 5.15 5.59
CA VAL A 132 -1.32 4.37 4.57
C VAL A 132 -0.68 3.00 4.49
N ASP A 133 -1.45 1.96 4.83
CA ASP A 133 -1.05 0.59 4.52
C ASP A 133 -1.29 0.32 3.03
N LEU A 134 -0.20 0.44 2.26
CA LEU A 134 -0.22 0.16 0.83
C LEU A 134 -0.49 -1.32 0.50
N VAL A 135 -0.17 -2.24 1.41
CA VAL A 135 -0.45 -3.66 1.18
C VAL A 135 -1.95 -3.91 1.31
N ASP A 136 -2.59 -3.31 2.31
CA ASP A 136 -4.03 -3.36 2.44
C ASP A 136 -4.72 -2.67 1.25
N LYS A 137 -4.19 -1.54 0.77
CA LYS A 137 -4.67 -0.89 -0.47
C LYS A 137 -4.58 -1.83 -1.68
N LEU A 138 -3.47 -2.57 -1.82
CA LEU A 138 -3.31 -3.57 -2.87
C LEU A 138 -4.38 -4.67 -2.80
N PHE A 139 -4.65 -5.22 -1.62
CA PHE A 139 -5.62 -6.30 -1.47
C PHE A 139 -7.08 -5.86 -1.55
N ASN A 140 -7.41 -4.68 -1.02
CA ASN A 140 -8.80 -4.26 -0.86
C ASN A 140 -9.29 -3.31 -1.97
N GLU A 141 -8.39 -2.55 -2.60
CA GLU A 141 -8.75 -1.59 -3.65
C GLU A 141 -8.30 -2.08 -5.03
N TYR A 142 -7.02 -2.39 -5.20
CA TYR A 142 -6.48 -2.73 -6.52
C TYR A 142 -6.80 -4.16 -6.95
N ALA A 143 -6.69 -5.14 -6.06
CA ALA A 143 -6.92 -6.54 -6.42
C ALA A 143 -8.37 -6.81 -6.91
N PRO A 144 -9.43 -6.26 -6.28
CA PRO A 144 -10.78 -6.39 -6.81
C PRO A 144 -10.94 -5.65 -8.15
N LYS A 145 -10.36 -4.45 -8.29
CA LYS A 145 -10.41 -3.67 -9.54
C LYS A 145 -9.83 -4.43 -10.75
N TYR A 146 -8.82 -5.27 -10.52
CA TYR A 146 -8.13 -6.02 -11.57
C TYR A 146 -8.46 -7.51 -11.60
N ALA A 147 -9.52 -7.95 -10.91
CA ALA A 147 -9.86 -9.37 -10.79
C ALA A 147 -10.00 -10.07 -12.16
N ASP A 148 -10.63 -9.40 -13.13
CA ASP A 148 -10.90 -9.98 -14.45
C ASP A 148 -9.74 -9.76 -15.45
N ARG A 149 -8.66 -9.12 -15.02
CA ARG A 149 -7.54 -8.75 -15.91
C ARG A 149 -6.34 -9.67 -15.72
N ASN A 150 -5.99 -10.40 -16.77
CA ASN A 150 -4.80 -11.27 -16.77
C ASN A 150 -3.53 -10.53 -17.24
N GLY A 151 -3.09 -9.54 -16.46
CA GLY A 151 -1.87 -8.75 -16.74
C GLY A 151 -2.11 -7.41 -17.45
N GLY A 152 -1.05 -6.61 -17.59
CA GLY A 152 -1.18 -5.25 -18.16
C GLY A 152 -1.93 -4.28 -17.23
N TYR A 153 -1.57 -4.26 -15.95
CA TYR A 153 -2.17 -3.36 -14.94
C TYR A 153 -1.66 -1.92 -15.02
N THR A 154 -0.60 -1.68 -15.80
CA THR A 154 0.03 -0.37 -15.94
C THR A 154 0.09 0.06 -17.40
N ARG A 155 0.01 1.37 -17.64
CA ARG A 155 0.21 2.00 -18.95
C ARG A 155 1.37 2.98 -18.89
N ILE A 156 2.20 2.98 -19.94
CA ILE A 156 3.26 3.96 -20.15
C ILE A 156 2.83 4.86 -21.31
N VAL A 157 2.63 6.14 -21.05
CA VAL A 157 2.31 7.16 -22.05
C VAL A 157 3.53 8.07 -22.22
N LYS A 158 4.02 8.21 -23.45
CA LYS A 158 5.14 9.13 -23.73
C LYS A 158 4.65 10.57 -23.67
N ILE A 159 5.36 11.41 -22.93
CA ILE A 159 5.02 12.84 -22.80
C ILE A 159 5.86 13.63 -23.80
N GLY A 160 7.19 13.52 -23.72
CA GLY A 160 8.09 14.37 -24.48
C GLY A 160 9.52 14.33 -23.92
N LEU A 161 10.45 14.97 -24.63
CA LEU A 161 11.83 15.07 -24.17
C LEU A 161 11.91 16.14 -23.08
N ARG A 162 12.57 15.81 -21.97
CA ARG A 162 12.78 16.74 -20.88
C ARG A 162 13.78 17.83 -21.27
N LYS A 163 13.46 19.08 -20.91
CA LYS A 163 14.37 20.22 -21.09
C LYS A 163 15.61 20.04 -20.22
N GLY A 164 16.79 20.20 -20.82
CA GLY A 164 18.09 20.13 -20.14
C GLY A 164 18.94 18.95 -20.64
N ASP A 165 18.47 17.72 -20.43
CA ASP A 165 19.22 16.51 -20.78
C ASP A 165 18.58 15.67 -21.90
N ALA A 166 17.50 16.18 -22.50
CA ALA A 166 16.76 15.53 -23.58
C ALA A 166 16.31 14.09 -23.26
N ALA A 167 16.18 13.73 -21.97
CA ALA A 167 15.72 12.42 -21.58
C ALA A 167 14.22 12.26 -21.88
N MET A 168 13.80 11.13 -22.46
CA MET A 168 12.39 10.84 -22.72
C MET A 168 11.61 10.67 -21.41
N GLU A 169 10.70 11.59 -21.13
CA GLU A 169 9.74 11.51 -20.03
C GLU A 169 8.45 10.80 -20.45
N VAL A 170 7.94 10.02 -19.50
CA VAL A 170 6.74 9.22 -19.65
C VAL A 170 5.88 9.33 -18.39
N LEU A 171 4.57 9.29 -18.58
CA LEU A 171 3.61 9.06 -17.53
C LEU A 171 3.42 7.54 -17.38
N LEU A 172 3.70 7.01 -16.19
CA LEU A 172 3.37 5.65 -15.81
C LEU A 172 2.14 5.69 -14.90
N GLU A 173 1.06 5.03 -15.30
CA GLU A 173 -0.22 5.03 -14.58
C GLU A 173 -0.78 3.62 -14.39
N LEU A 174 -1.56 3.44 -13.33
CA LEU A 174 -2.45 2.31 -13.11
C LEU A 174 -3.69 2.46 -14.00
N VAL A 175 -4.15 1.38 -14.61
CA VAL A 175 -5.25 1.40 -15.60
C VAL A 175 -6.62 1.17 -14.95
#